data_AF-A0A7Y3XEC6-F1
#
_entry.id   AF-A0A7Y3XEC6-F1
#
_cell.length_a   1.000
_cell.length_b   1.000
_cell.length_c   1.000
_cell.angle_alpha   90.00
_cell.angle_beta   90.00
_cell.angle_gamma   90.00
#
_symmetry.space_group_name_H-M   'P 1'
#
loop_
_entity.id
_entity.type
_entity.pdbx_description
1 polymer ?
#
loop_
_entity_poly.entity_id
_entity_poly.type
_entity_poly.pdbx_seq_one_letter_code
_entity_poly.pdbx_strand_id
1 'polypeptide(L)'
;MVGGRIKGSQQRIGIFVDVQNMFYSAKALHQSKIDYSKLLLEIVGDRNLIRAIAYVVQKPDVDQSSFTDALSRLGYEIKSKELRLRPDGTAKGDWDMGIAIDSIAIAPKLDTVVLVSGDGDFAPLVEMLKAHGCRVEVVSFRRSTAIELIDAATKYTAIEESMLFKEKKFQKNDTPNE
;
A
#
# COMPACT_ATOMS: atom_id res chain seq x y z
N MET A 1 -21.17 39.16 1.11
CA MET A 1 -21.07 37.81 0.52
C MET A 1 -19.77 37.19 1.02
N VAL A 2 -19.84 36.28 1.99
CA VAL A 2 -18.66 35.55 2.47
C VAL A 2 -18.52 34.29 1.61
N GLY A 3 -17.58 34.33 0.66
CA GLY A 3 -17.19 33.16 -0.12
C GLY A 3 -16.40 32.20 0.76
N GLY A 4 -17.11 31.36 1.52
CA GLY A 4 -16.51 30.27 2.27
C GLY A 4 -15.98 29.22 1.31
N ARG A 5 -14.67 29.22 1.04
CA ARG A 5 -13.98 28.00 0.63
C ARG A 5 -14.16 27.01 1.78
N ILE A 6 -14.85 25.90 1.53
CA ILE A 6 -14.87 24.75 2.43
C ILE A 6 -13.39 24.38 2.62
N LYS A 7 -12.85 24.59 3.83
CA LYS A 7 -11.51 24.11 4.17
C LYS A 7 -11.51 22.61 3.93
N GLY A 8 -10.65 22.11 3.05
CA GLY A 8 -10.35 20.69 2.96
C GLY A 8 -10.08 20.16 4.37
N SER A 9 -10.54 18.94 4.65
CA SER A 9 -10.49 18.42 6.02
C SER A 9 -9.06 18.55 6.58
N GLN A 10 -8.91 19.07 7.80
CA GLN A 10 -7.60 19.18 8.46
C GLN A 10 -7.06 17.82 8.90
N GLN A 11 -7.62 16.72 8.38
CA GLN A 11 -7.29 15.36 8.76
C GLN A 11 -5.88 15.04 8.27
N ARG A 12 -5.00 14.75 9.22
CA ARG A 12 -3.62 14.34 8.99
C ARG A 12 -3.58 12.85 8.69
N ILE A 13 -3.12 12.47 7.50
CA ILE A 13 -3.12 11.08 7.07
C ILE A 13 -1.70 10.53 6.88
N GLY A 14 -1.51 9.27 7.25
CA GLY A 14 -0.32 8.49 6.95
C GLY A 14 -0.69 7.27 6.11
N ILE A 15 0.03 7.04 5.00
CA ILE A 15 -0.24 5.95 4.05
C ILE A 15 0.90 4.95 4.10
N PHE A 16 0.61 3.67 4.27
CA PHE A 16 1.59 2.58 4.38
C PHE A 16 1.25 1.52 3.34
N VAL A 17 2.11 1.39 2.33
CA VAL A 17 1.84 0.57 1.15
C VAL A 17 2.68 -0.69 1.15
N ASP A 18 2.02 -1.83 1.31
CA ASP A 18 2.64 -3.12 1.05
C ASP A 18 2.68 -3.36 -0.47
N VAL A 19 3.80 -2.98 -1.09
CA VAL A 19 3.96 -3.06 -2.54
C VAL A 19 3.93 -4.50 -3.02
N GLN A 20 4.43 -5.46 -2.22
CA GLN A 20 4.48 -6.86 -2.62
C GLN A 20 3.07 -7.48 -2.64
N ASN A 21 2.28 -7.28 -1.58
CA ASN A 21 0.90 -7.75 -1.52
C ASN A 21 0.04 -7.16 -2.65
N MET A 22 0.19 -5.85 -2.90
CA MET A 22 -0.52 -5.14 -3.96
C MET A 22 -0.09 -5.57 -5.37
N PHE A 23 1.21 -5.80 -5.59
CA PHE A 23 1.72 -6.28 -6.88
C PHE A 23 1.16 -7.65 -7.24
N TYR A 24 1.20 -8.61 -6.30
CA TYR A 24 0.67 -9.95 -6.56
C TYR A 24 -0.84 -9.94 -6.77
N SER A 25 -1.58 -9.12 -6.00
CA SER A 25 -3.03 -8.96 -6.18
C SER A 25 -3.39 -8.38 -7.54
N ALA A 26 -2.73 -7.29 -7.96
CA ALA A 26 -2.98 -6.65 -9.26
C ALA A 26 -2.67 -7.59 -10.43
N LYS A 27 -1.56 -8.34 -10.33
CA LYS A 27 -1.17 -9.33 -11.34
C LYS A 27 -2.19 -10.47 -11.41
N ALA A 28 -2.58 -11.04 -10.27
CA ALA A 28 -3.48 -12.19 -10.24
C ALA A 28 -4.90 -11.85 -10.72
N LEU A 29 -5.44 -10.70 -10.30
CA LEU A 29 -6.84 -10.33 -10.56
C LEU A 29 -7.05 -9.60 -11.89
N HIS A 30 -6.08 -8.80 -12.32
CA HIS A 30 -6.24 -7.90 -13.46
C HIS A 30 -5.13 -8.00 -14.51
N GLN A 31 -4.10 -8.84 -14.30
CA GLN A 31 -2.90 -8.90 -15.16
C GLN A 31 -2.25 -7.52 -15.40
N SER A 32 -2.46 -6.57 -14.49
CA SER A 32 -2.03 -5.19 -14.63
C SER A 32 -1.21 -4.73 -13.43
N LYS A 33 -0.80 -3.46 -13.46
CA LYS A 33 -0.06 -2.77 -12.40
C LYS A 33 -0.91 -1.60 -11.89
N ILE A 34 -0.80 -1.33 -10.59
CA ILE A 34 -1.41 -0.15 -9.98
C ILE A 34 -0.70 1.10 -10.49
N ASP A 35 -1.50 2.09 -10.84
CA ASP A 35 -1.06 3.47 -11.03
C ASP A 35 -1.00 4.15 -9.65
N TYR A 36 0.17 4.12 -9.03
CA TYR A 36 0.39 4.65 -7.69
C TYR A 36 0.16 6.16 -7.59
N SER A 37 0.20 6.90 -8.72
CA SER A 37 -0.16 8.31 -8.73
C SER A 37 -1.66 8.49 -8.48
N LYS A 38 -2.49 7.74 -9.21
CA LYS A 38 -3.94 7.76 -9.02
C LYS A 38 -4.35 7.21 -7.66
N LEU A 39 -3.70 6.13 -7.21
CA LEU A 39 -3.93 5.58 -5.88
C LEU A 39 -3.64 6.65 -4.81
N LEU A 40 -2.50 7.34 -4.89
CA LEU A 40 -2.17 8.40 -3.94
C LEU A 40 -3.21 9.52 -3.95
N LEU A 41 -3.62 9.99 -5.13
CA LEU A 41 -4.62 11.06 -5.26
C LEU A 41 -5.98 10.64 -4.68
N GLU A 42 -6.43 9.42 -4.97
CA GLU A 42 -7.69 8.87 -4.46
C GLU A 42 -7.67 8.75 -2.94
N ILE A 43 -6.57 8.23 -2.38
CA ILE A 43 -6.42 8.10 -0.93
C ILE A 43 -6.29 9.48 -0.29
N VAL A 44 -5.51 10.41 -0.84
CA VAL A 44 -5.29 11.71 -0.19
C VAL A 44 -6.54 12.57 -0.23
N GLY A 45 -7.21 12.68 -1.37
CA GLY A 45 -8.37 13.56 -1.52
C GLY A 45 -8.07 15.00 -1.11
N ASP A 46 -8.89 15.57 -0.21
CA ASP A 46 -8.75 16.93 0.32
C ASP A 46 -8.02 16.99 1.67
N ARG A 47 -7.36 15.90 2.07
CA ARG A 47 -6.74 15.71 3.39
C ARG A 47 -5.27 16.12 3.40
N ASN A 48 -4.70 16.28 4.60
CA ASN A 48 -3.30 16.63 4.77
C ASN A 48 -2.41 15.38 4.85
N LEU A 49 -1.70 15.08 3.76
CA LEU A 49 -0.72 13.98 3.73
C LEU A 49 0.50 14.31 4.60
N ILE A 50 0.69 13.57 5.69
CA ILE A 50 1.86 13.71 6.57
C ILE A 50 3.01 12.81 6.12
N ARG A 51 2.71 11.55 5.79
CA ARG A 51 3.67 10.60 5.21
C ARG A 51 2.99 9.62 4.29
N ALA A 52 3.69 9.22 3.23
CA ALA A 52 3.34 8.07 2.40
C ALA A 52 4.59 7.19 2.30
N ILE A 53 4.54 5.97 2.80
CA ILE A 53 5.67 5.03 2.79
C ILE A 53 5.31 3.84 1.90
N ALA A 54 6.18 3.53 0.95
CA ALA A 54 6.08 2.35 0.10
C ALA A 54 7.15 1.32 0.50
N TYR A 55 6.69 0.13 0.89
CA TYR A 55 7.50 -0.96 1.37
C TYR A 55 7.77 -1.94 0.23
N VAL A 56 8.99 -1.91 -0.30
CA VAL A 56 9.40 -2.64 -1.50
C VAL A 56 10.28 -3.83 -1.15
N VAL A 57 9.97 -4.99 -1.72
CA VAL A 57 10.80 -6.18 -1.62
C VAL A 57 11.60 -6.34 -2.91
N GLN A 58 12.91 -6.22 -2.81
CA GLN A 58 13.82 -6.33 -3.93
C GLN A 58 14.19 -7.80 -4.17
N LYS A 59 14.07 -8.23 -5.42
CA LYS A 59 14.62 -9.52 -5.86
C LYS A 59 16.01 -9.26 -6.46
N PRO A 60 17.04 -10.03 -6.10
CA PRO A 60 18.42 -9.79 -6.59
C PRO A 60 18.52 -9.69 -8.11
N ASP A 61 17.71 -10.47 -8.83
CA ASP A 61 17.77 -10.57 -10.30
C ASP A 61 16.82 -9.61 -11.02
N VAL A 62 16.12 -8.72 -10.30
CA VAL A 62 15.14 -7.79 -10.89
C VAL A 62 15.55 -6.37 -10.58
N ASP A 63 15.92 -5.62 -11.63
CA ASP A 63 16.11 -4.17 -11.51
C ASP A 63 14.76 -3.47 -11.28
N GLN A 64 14.61 -2.89 -10.09
CA GLN A 64 13.43 -2.15 -9.66
C GLN A 64 13.71 -0.65 -9.53
N SER A 65 14.91 -0.17 -9.90
CA SER A 65 15.35 1.23 -9.72
C SER A 65 14.39 2.24 -10.33
N SER A 66 13.99 2.01 -11.59
CA SER A 66 13.05 2.88 -12.30
C SER A 66 11.67 2.96 -11.61
N PHE A 67 11.24 1.87 -10.98
CA PHE A 67 9.98 1.83 -10.25
C PHE A 67 10.09 2.59 -8.92
N THR A 68 11.15 2.36 -8.14
CA THR A 68 11.37 3.08 -6.88
C THR A 68 11.60 4.58 -7.09
N ASP A 69 12.27 4.96 -8.17
CA ASP A 69 12.46 6.36 -8.56
C ASP A 69 11.14 7.03 -8.92
N ALA A 70 10.27 6.33 -9.66
CA ALA A 70 8.94 6.83 -9.99
C ALA A 70 8.10 7.07 -8.73
N LEU A 71 8.08 6.11 -7.78
CA LEU A 71 7.39 6.28 -6.51
C LEU A 71 7.95 7.46 -5.69
N SER A 72 9.27 7.60 -5.65
CA SER A 72 9.93 8.71 -4.95
C SER A 72 9.52 10.07 -5.52
N ARG A 73 9.45 10.19 -6.86
CA ARG A 73 8.98 11.41 -7.55
C ARG A 73 7.51 11.74 -7.28
N LEU A 74 6.69 10.73 -6.99
CA LEU A 74 5.30 10.92 -6.59
C LEU A 74 5.15 11.35 -5.12
N GLY A 75 6.24 11.34 -4.34
CA GLY A 75 6.23 11.74 -2.93
C GLY A 75 6.14 10.58 -1.94
N TYR A 76 6.32 9.33 -2.39
CA TYR A 76 6.47 8.19 -1.48
C TYR A 76 7.89 8.15 -0.90
N GLU A 77 7.99 7.94 0.42
CA GLU A 77 9.19 7.48 1.08
C GLU A 77 9.37 5.98 0.79
N ILE A 78 10.53 5.58 0.27
CA ILE A 78 10.77 4.18 -0.10
C ILE A 78 11.54 3.48 1.02
N LYS A 79 10.99 2.38 1.52
CA LYS A 79 11.71 1.42 2.38
C LYS A 79 11.89 0.12 1.61
N SER A 80 13.14 -0.27 1.37
CA SER A 80 13.46 -1.47 0.60
C SER A 80 14.19 -2.52 1.42
N LYS A 81 13.89 -3.79 1.14
CA LYS A 81 14.51 -4.95 1.79
C LYS A 81 14.72 -6.03 0.75
N GLU A 82 15.87 -6.68 0.79
CA GLU A 82 16.20 -7.79 -0.08
C GLU A 82 15.43 -9.04 0.33
N LEU A 83 14.86 -9.74 -0.67
CA LEU A 83 14.29 -11.05 -0.48
C LEU A 83 15.41 -12.03 -0.13
N ARG A 84 15.36 -12.62 1.07
CA ARG A 84 16.32 -13.65 1.48
C ARG A 84 15.71 -15.03 1.25
N LEU A 85 16.30 -15.78 0.34
CA LEU A 85 16.03 -17.21 0.19
C LEU A 85 16.79 -17.96 1.28
N ARG A 86 16.08 -18.74 2.07
CA ARG A 86 16.70 -19.65 3.02
C ARG A 86 17.17 -20.94 2.32
N PRO A 87 18.12 -21.67 2.91
CA PRO A 87 18.54 -22.98 2.40
C PRO A 87 17.41 -24.01 2.32
N ASP A 88 16.34 -23.84 3.10
CA ASP A 88 15.13 -24.68 3.09
C ASP A 88 14.13 -24.31 1.98
N GLY A 89 14.48 -23.36 1.09
CA GLY A 89 13.62 -22.90 0.00
C GLY A 89 12.55 -21.88 0.42
N THR A 90 12.42 -21.56 1.72
CA THR A 90 11.48 -20.54 2.16
C THR A 90 12.02 -19.14 1.91
N ALA A 91 11.19 -18.28 1.33
CA ALA A 91 11.53 -16.87 1.15
C ALA A 91 11.15 -16.10 2.41
N LYS A 92 12.11 -15.43 3.05
CA LYS A 92 11.85 -14.49 4.14
C LYS A 92 12.08 -13.07 3.63
N GLY A 93 11.04 -12.26 3.61
CA GLY A 93 11.16 -10.93 2.99
C GLY A 93 9.96 -10.02 3.08
N ASP A 94 8.90 -10.37 3.81
CA ASP A 94 7.78 -9.45 4.03
C ASP A 94 8.21 -8.21 4.82
N TRP A 95 7.30 -7.24 4.80
CA TRP A 95 7.42 -5.97 5.47
C TRP A 95 6.46 -5.82 6.65
N ASP A 96 5.72 -6.87 7.02
CA ASP A 96 4.58 -6.78 7.94
C ASP A 96 4.97 -6.16 9.29
N MET A 97 6.08 -6.65 9.86
CA MET A 97 6.63 -6.08 11.10
C MET A 97 7.08 -4.62 10.92
N GLY A 98 7.71 -4.28 9.79
CA GLY A 98 8.18 -2.92 9.54
C GLY A 98 7.04 -1.93 9.35
N ILE A 99 5.99 -2.33 8.61
CA ILE A 99 4.74 -1.59 8.44
C ILE A 99 4.08 -1.38 9.82
N ALA A 100 3.97 -2.44 10.63
CA ALA A 100 3.38 -2.34 11.96
C ALA A 100 4.15 -1.38 12.87
N ILE A 101 5.48 -1.50 12.95
CA ILE A 101 6.32 -0.65 13.79
C ILE A 101 6.23 0.81 13.36
N ASP A 102 6.38 1.09 12.06
CA ASP A 102 6.36 2.46 11.56
C ASP A 102 4.99 3.12 11.74
N SER A 103 3.90 2.40 11.43
CA SER A 103 2.54 2.92 11.54
C SER A 103 2.16 3.22 12.99
N ILE A 104 2.50 2.35 13.93
CA ILE A 104 2.30 2.59 15.37
C ILE A 104 3.14 3.78 15.84
N ALA A 105 4.41 3.86 15.44
CA ALA A 105 5.32 4.91 15.91
C ALA A 105 4.86 6.32 15.51
N ILE A 106 4.25 6.48 14.34
CA ILE A 106 3.75 7.78 13.86
C ILE A 106 2.27 8.01 14.17
N ALA A 107 1.51 7.00 14.59
CA ALA A 107 0.07 7.10 14.91
C ALA A 107 -0.29 8.32 15.77
N PRO A 108 0.45 8.73 16.83
CA PRO A 108 0.11 9.91 17.62
C PRO A 108 0.15 11.25 16.86
N LYS A 109 0.73 11.27 15.66
CA LYS A 109 0.80 12.46 14.78
C LYS A 109 -0.27 12.44 13.69
N LEU A 110 -1.05 11.37 13.59
CA LEU A 110 -2.02 11.14 12.53
C LEU A 110 -3.44 11.13 13.11
N ASP A 111 -4.38 11.57 12.30
CA ASP A 111 -5.81 11.39 12.56
C ASP A 111 -6.32 10.14 11.83
N THR A 112 -5.65 9.72 10.75
CA THR A 112 -5.98 8.52 9.98
C THR A 112 -4.73 7.79 9.49
N VAL A 113 -4.73 6.48 9.67
CA VAL A 113 -3.75 5.56 9.08
C VAL A 113 -4.42 4.81 7.94
N VAL A 114 -3.80 4.83 6.77
CA VAL A 114 -4.25 4.08 5.60
C VAL A 114 -3.28 2.93 5.37
N LEU A 115 -3.76 1.69 5.53
CA LEU A 115 -3.03 0.49 5.18
C LEU A 115 -3.42 0.08 3.76
N VAL A 116 -2.47 0.13 2.84
CA VAL A 116 -2.67 -0.38 1.48
C VAL A 116 -2.16 -1.81 1.41
N SER A 117 -2.98 -2.74 1.91
CA SER A 117 -2.73 -4.19 1.91
C SER A 117 -4.05 -4.97 1.99
N GLY A 118 -4.05 -6.19 1.45
CA GLY A 118 -5.13 -7.17 1.60
C GLY A 118 -4.90 -8.18 2.73
N ASP A 119 -3.78 -8.11 3.44
CA ASP A 119 -3.32 -9.14 4.38
C ASP A 119 -4.07 -9.14 5.72
N GLY A 120 -4.70 -10.27 6.04
CA GLY A 120 -5.43 -10.49 7.30
C GLY A 120 -4.58 -10.35 8.55
N ASP A 121 -3.27 -10.58 8.45
CA ASP A 121 -2.34 -10.48 9.58
C ASP A 121 -2.19 -9.04 10.10
N PHE A 122 -2.68 -8.03 9.36
CA PHE A 122 -2.77 -6.67 9.84
C PHE A 122 -4.01 -6.36 10.70
N ALA A 123 -4.99 -7.27 10.84
CA ALA A 123 -6.18 -6.99 11.66
C ALA A 123 -5.85 -6.63 13.13
N PRO A 124 -4.90 -7.29 13.83
CA PRO A 124 -4.46 -6.85 15.16
C PRO A 124 -3.80 -5.47 15.16
N LEU A 125 -3.06 -5.12 14.09
CA LEU A 125 -2.48 -3.78 13.92
C LEU A 125 -3.58 -2.73 13.79
N VAL A 126 -4.65 -3.01 13.04
CA VAL A 126 -5.81 -2.12 12.91
C VAL A 126 -6.40 -1.81 14.28
N GLU A 127 -6.64 -2.81 15.11
CA GLU A 127 -7.18 -2.60 16.46
C GLU A 127 -6.23 -1.80 17.36
N MET A 128 -4.92 -2.06 17.28
CA MET A 128 -3.92 -1.29 18.02
C MET A 128 -3.90 0.19 17.60
N LEU A 129 -3.98 0.48 16.29
CA LEU A 129 -4.00 1.85 15.78
C LEU A 129 -5.29 2.58 16.18
N LYS A 130 -6.43 1.87 16.19
CA LYS A 130 -7.70 2.40 16.72
C LYS A 130 -7.60 2.71 18.22
N ALA A 131 -6.92 1.87 19.00
CA ALA A 131 -6.65 2.13 20.42
C ALA A 131 -5.76 3.38 20.63
N HIS A 132 -4.93 3.75 19.65
CA HIS A 132 -4.19 5.02 19.64
C HIS A 132 -5.03 6.23 19.18
N GLY A 133 -6.33 6.04 18.96
CA GLY A 133 -7.26 7.10 18.54
C GLY A 133 -7.26 7.40 17.04
N CYS A 134 -6.53 6.63 16.22
CA CYS A 134 -6.57 6.78 14.78
C CYS A 134 -7.84 6.17 14.19
N ARG A 135 -8.38 6.81 13.14
CA ARG A 135 -9.19 6.07 12.17
C ARG A 135 -8.26 5.20 11.34
N VAL A 136 -8.69 4.00 11.00
CA VAL A 136 -7.89 3.10 10.16
C VAL A 136 -8.65 2.77 8.89
N GLU A 137 -8.08 3.13 7.75
CA GLU A 137 -8.63 2.83 6.44
C GLU A 137 -7.81 1.71 5.80
N VAL A 138 -8.49 0.76 5.17
CA VAL A 138 -7.85 -0.30 4.39
C VAL A 138 -8.17 -0.07 2.92
N VAL A 139 -7.13 -0.12 2.08
CA VAL A 139 -7.25 0.05 0.63
C VAL A 139 -6.57 -1.10 -0.08
N SER A 140 -7.34 -1.90 -0.82
CA SER A 140 -6.81 -3.10 -1.50
C SER A 140 -7.82 -3.63 -2.51
N PHE A 141 -7.48 -4.73 -3.20
CA PHE A 141 -8.43 -5.38 -4.11
C PHE A 141 -9.40 -6.26 -3.34
N ARG A 142 -10.71 -5.98 -3.47
CA ARG A 142 -11.76 -6.66 -2.68
C ARG A 142 -11.71 -8.18 -2.76
N ARG A 143 -11.34 -8.73 -3.91
CA ARG A 143 -11.28 -10.18 -4.13
C ARG A 143 -10.06 -10.87 -3.50
N SER A 144 -9.05 -10.12 -3.09
CA SER A 144 -7.83 -10.64 -2.43
C SER A 144 -7.60 -10.00 -1.06
N THR A 145 -8.66 -9.46 -0.44
CA THR A 145 -8.60 -8.89 0.90
C THR A 145 -9.23 -9.86 1.90
N ALA A 146 -8.53 -10.14 2.99
CA ALA A 146 -9.05 -10.94 4.10
C ALA A 146 -10.27 -10.24 4.76
N ILE A 147 -11.30 -11.01 5.10
CA ILE A 147 -12.56 -10.44 5.60
C ILE A 147 -12.38 -9.83 6.99
N GLU A 148 -11.56 -10.45 7.82
CA GLU A 148 -11.18 -9.99 9.15
C GLU A 148 -10.48 -8.62 9.11
N LEU A 149 -9.70 -8.34 8.06
CA LEU A 149 -9.07 -7.04 7.87
C LEU A 149 -10.12 -5.97 7.51
N ILE A 150 -11.07 -6.31 6.63
CA ILE A 150 -12.17 -5.42 6.25
C ILE A 150 -13.03 -5.09 7.48
N ASP A 151 -13.36 -6.11 8.28
CA ASP A 151 -14.23 -5.96 9.45
C ASP A 151 -13.56 -5.17 10.57
N ALA A 152 -12.23 -5.31 10.75
CA ALA A 152 -11.48 -4.53 11.73
C ALA A 152 -11.37 -3.03 11.33
N ALA A 153 -11.32 -2.73 10.03
CA ALA A 153 -11.10 -1.39 9.50
C ALA A 153 -12.25 -0.42 9.85
N THR A 154 -11.91 0.86 10.04
CA THR A 154 -12.92 1.92 10.18
C THR A 154 -13.61 2.20 8.83
N LYS A 155 -12.87 2.06 7.73
CA LYS A 155 -13.37 2.17 6.36
C LYS A 155 -12.56 1.27 5.46
N TYR A 156 -13.24 0.59 4.55
CA TYR A 156 -12.62 -0.13 3.45
C TYR A 156 -12.87 0.59 2.12
N THR A 157 -11.85 0.72 1.28
CA THR A 157 -11.97 1.24 -0.09
C THR A 157 -11.35 0.24 -1.07
N ALA A 158 -12.11 -0.19 -2.07
CA ALA A 158 -11.59 -1.11 -3.08
C ALA A 158 -10.71 -0.38 -4.09
N ILE A 159 -9.61 -1.01 -4.50
CA ILE A 159 -8.87 -0.59 -5.69
C ILE A 159 -9.66 -1.02 -6.93
N GLU A 160 -10.08 -0.04 -7.70
CA GLU A 160 -10.86 -0.18 -8.93
C GLU A 160 -9.97 -0.10 -10.18
N GLU A 161 -10.48 -0.54 -11.32
CA GLU A 161 -9.75 -0.52 -12.61
C GLU A 161 -9.27 0.88 -13.03
N SER A 162 -9.94 1.95 -12.59
CA SER A 162 -9.55 3.33 -12.86
C SER A 162 -8.16 3.68 -12.30
N MET A 163 -7.76 3.03 -11.21
CA MET A 163 -6.46 3.14 -10.55
C MET A 163 -5.40 2.18 -11.12
N LEU A 164 -5.71 1.45 -12.20
CA LEU A 164 -4.75 0.60 -12.88
C LEU A 164 -4.26 1.29 -14.16
N PHE A 165 -3.08 0.87 -14.63
CA PHE A 165 -2.65 1.22 -15.97
C PHE A 165 -3.54 0.51 -16.99
N LYS A 166 -4.07 1.25 -17.97
CA LYS A 166 -4.75 0.68 -19.14
C LYS A 166 -3.66 0.01 -19.99
N GLU A 167 -3.68 -1.31 -20.06
CA GLU A 167 -2.57 -2.13 -20.58
C GLU A 167 -1.97 -1.68 -21.93
N LYS A 168 -0.67 -1.93 -22.07
CA LYS A 168 -0.18 -2.90 -23.07
C LYS A 168 0.51 -4.05 -22.33
N LYS A 169 -0.19 -5.20 -22.23
CA LYS A 169 0.21 -6.58 -21.84
C LYS A 169 1.58 -6.77 -21.16
N PHE A 170 1.60 -7.47 -20.01
CA PHE A 170 2.80 -8.20 -19.58
C PHE A 170 3.29 -9.06 -20.76
N GLN A 171 4.44 -8.72 -21.35
CA GLN A 171 5.05 -9.58 -22.36
C GLN A 171 5.50 -10.87 -21.68
N LYS A 172 5.02 -11.99 -22.21
CA LYS A 172 5.31 -13.34 -21.78
C LYS A 172 6.72 -13.72 -22.24
N ASN A 173 7.75 -13.19 -21.59
CA ASN A 173 9.12 -13.68 -21.71
C ASN A 173 9.54 -14.16 -20.32
N ASP A 174 9.25 -15.42 -20.03
CA ASP A 174 9.98 -16.26 -19.07
C ASP A 174 9.36 -17.67 -19.13
N THR A 175 9.80 -18.43 -20.11
CA THR A 175 9.80 -19.90 -20.04
C THR A 175 11.09 -20.31 -20.75
N PRO A 176 12.06 -20.94 -20.07
CA PRO A 176 13.19 -21.52 -20.76
C PRO A 176 12.65 -22.60 -21.70
N ASN A 177 13.06 -22.57 -22.96
CA ASN A 177 12.85 -23.70 -23.86
C ASN A 177 13.46 -24.95 -23.21
N GLU A 178 12.66 -26.00 -23.08
CA GLU A 178 13.15 -27.39 -23.04
C GLU A 178 13.79 -27.75 -24.39
#